data_AF-A0A9E0T8G2-F1
#
_entry.id   AF-A0A9E0T8G2-F1
#
_cell.length_a   1.000
_cell.length_b   1.000
_cell.length_c   1.000
_cell.angle_alpha   90.00
_cell.angle_beta   90.00
_cell.angle_gamma   90.00
#
_symmetry.space_group_name_H-M   'P 1'
#
loop_
_entity.id
_entity.type
_entity.pdbx_description
1 polymer ?
#
loop_
_entity_poly.entity_id
_entity_poly.type
_entity_poly.pdbx_seq_one_letter_code
_entity_poly.pdbx_strand_id
1 'polypeptide(L)'
;MRVILDTNVLLGALISPYRPPDLIYRAWRASRFELVTSLEQLDELRRVSRYPKLKAILPAHRIGTMVNSMQRALVLPMLQPLPEGVQATDPNDTFLLQMAVASAADYLVTGDRRAGLL
;
A
#
# COMPACT_ATOMS: atom_id res chain seq x y z
N MET A 1 15.54 6.12 -0.97
CA MET A 1 14.91 4.97 -0.31
C MET A 1 13.50 4.82 -0.86
N ARG A 2 13.23 3.70 -1.54
CA ARG A 2 11.95 3.31 -2.12
C ARG A 2 11.22 2.39 -1.17
N VAL A 3 9.99 2.75 -0.84
CA VAL A 3 9.18 2.01 0.12
C VAL A 3 7.84 1.71 -0.49
N ILE A 4 7.39 0.47 -0.35
CA ILE A 4 6.01 0.07 -0.60
C ILE A 4 5.30 0.05 0.75
N LEU A 5 4.15 0.71 0.83
CA LEU A 5 3.25 0.59 1.96
C LEU A 5 2.10 -0.32 1.54
N ASP A 6 1.89 -1.41 2.26
CA ASP A 6 0.73 -2.28 2.08
C ASP A 6 -0.59 -1.47 2.18
N THR A 7 -1.61 -1.91 1.45
CA THR A 7 -2.95 -1.34 1.48
C THR A 7 -3.51 -1.28 2.91
N ASN A 8 -3.23 -2.27 3.76
CA ASN A 8 -3.66 -2.26 5.16
C ASN A 8 -2.98 -1.17 5.99
N VAL A 9 -1.72 -0.82 5.70
CA VAL A 9 -0.99 0.28 6.34
C VAL A 9 -1.58 1.61 5.89
N LEU A 10 -1.85 1.76 4.60
CA LEU A 10 -2.49 2.96 4.04
C LEU A 10 -3.87 3.20 4.66
N LEU A 11 -4.72 2.18 4.73
CA LEU A 11 -6.02 2.27 5.41
C LEU A 11 -5.86 2.53 6.90
N GLY A 12 -4.93 1.83 7.56
CA GLY A 12 -4.61 2.00 8.97
C GLY A 12 -4.20 3.44 9.32
N ALA A 13 -3.45 4.10 8.44
CA ALA A 13 -3.06 5.50 8.61
C ALA A 13 -4.27 6.45 8.64
N LEU A 14 -5.32 6.16 7.88
CA LEU A 14 -6.54 6.97 7.90
C LEU A 14 -7.43 6.69 9.12
N ILE A 15 -7.42 5.45 9.62
CA ILE A 15 -8.27 5.00 10.73
C ILE A 15 -7.68 5.42 12.08
N SER A 16 -6.37 5.27 12.27
CA SER A 16 -5.73 5.33 13.58
C SER A 16 -4.64 6.42 13.64
N PRO A 17 -5.00 7.68 13.97
CA PRO A 17 -4.03 8.76 14.05
C PRO A 17 -2.98 8.49 15.15
N TYR A 18 -1.75 8.98 14.93
CA TYR A 18 -0.61 8.85 15.83
C TYR A 18 -0.11 7.41 16.08
N ARG A 19 -0.64 6.42 15.35
CA ARG A 19 -0.16 5.03 15.37
C ARG A 19 0.90 4.81 14.28
N PRO A 20 1.69 3.72 14.34
CA PRO A 20 2.78 3.50 13.37
C PRO A 20 2.40 3.66 11.90
N PRO A 21 1.23 3.19 11.42
CA PRO A 21 0.80 3.44 10.03
C PRO A 21 0.67 4.93 9.67
N ASP A 22 0.07 5.73 10.56
CA ASP A 22 -0.06 7.18 10.38
C ASP A 22 1.32 7.87 10.41
N LEU A 23 2.20 7.46 11.33
CA LEU A 23 3.55 8.02 11.40
C LEU A 23 4.35 7.76 10.12
N ILE A 24 4.26 6.56 9.55
CA ILE A 24 4.92 6.20 8.29
C ILE A 24 4.30 6.95 7.11
N TYR A 25 2.97 7.04 7.04
CA TYR A 25 2.27 7.82 6.02
C TYR A 25 2.67 9.30 6.06
N ARG A 26 2.75 9.90 7.26
CA ARG A 26 3.18 11.29 7.44
C ARG A 26 4.65 11.48 7.06
N ALA A 27 5.51 10.51 7.34
CA ALA A 27 6.90 10.53 6.89
C ALA A 27 7.01 10.53 5.36
N TRP A 28 6.22 9.72 4.65
CA TRP A 28 6.11 9.80 3.20
C TRP A 28 5.65 11.19 2.73
N ARG A 29 4.57 11.72 3.32
CA ARG A 29 4.02 13.03 2.97
C ARG A 29 4.99 14.18 3.23
N ALA A 30 5.96 13.98 4.12
CA ALA A 30 7.08 14.88 4.39
C ALA A 30 8.33 14.57 3.56
N SER A 31 8.19 13.81 2.47
CA SER A 31 9.26 13.44 1.52
C SER A 31 10.46 12.74 2.16
N ARG A 32 10.26 12.01 3.26
CA ARG A 32 11.33 11.23 3.92
C ARG A 32 11.74 9.98 3.14
N PHE A 33 10.89 9.52 2.22
CA PHE A 33 11.17 8.42 1.30
C PHE A 33 10.27 8.54 0.06
N GLU A 34 10.62 7.79 -0.99
CA GLU A 34 9.85 7.68 -2.21
C GLU A 34 8.85 6.52 -2.06
N LEU A 35 7.56 6.80 -2.19
CA LEU A 35 6.53 5.76 -2.22
C LEU A 35 6.49 5.12 -3.60
N VAL A 36 6.54 3.79 -3.64
CA VAL A 36 6.23 3.00 -4.83
C VAL A 36 4.80 2.46 -4.69
N THR A 37 4.00 2.65 -5.73
CA THR A 37 2.62 2.13 -5.84
C THR A 37 2.42 1.52 -7.23
N SER A 38 1.31 0.83 -7.45
CA SER A 38 0.88 0.40 -8.80
C SER A 38 -0.58 0.77 -9.07
N LEU A 39 -1.03 0.56 -10.31
CA LEU A 39 -2.45 0.72 -10.66
C LEU A 39 -3.32 -0.29 -9.90
N GLU A 40 -2.86 -1.53 -9.76
CA GLU A 40 -3.51 -2.61 -9.02
C GLU A 40 -3.69 -2.21 -7.54
N GLN A 41 -2.66 -1.64 -6.91
CA GLN A 41 -2.79 -1.17 -5.52
C GLN A 41 -3.81 -0.02 -5.39
N LEU A 42 -3.82 0.91 -6.33
CA LEU A 42 -4.78 2.03 -6.32
C LEU A 42 -6.22 1.53 -6.46
N ASP A 43 -6.44 0.53 -7.32
CA ASP A 43 -7.75 -0.08 -7.53
C ASP A 43 -8.16 -0.93 -6.33
N GLU A 44 -7.23 -1.65 -5.73
CA GLU A 44 -7.44 -2.40 -4.50
C GLU A 44 -7.85 -1.48 -3.36
N LEU A 45 -7.12 -0.38 -3.15
CA LEU A 45 -7.44 0.63 -2.14
C LEU A 45 -8.85 1.21 -2.36
N ARG A 46 -9.21 1.53 -3.60
CA ARG A 46 -10.57 2.01 -3.96
C ARG A 46 -11.63 0.95 -3.66
N ARG A 47 -11.38 -0.31 -4.02
CA ARG A 47 -12.30 -1.43 -3.83
C ARG A 47 -12.53 -1.71 -2.35
N VAL A 48 -11.46 -1.89 -1.58
CA VAL A 48 -11.51 -2.20 -0.14
C VAL A 48 -12.15 -1.06 0.63
N SER A 49 -11.86 0.20 0.29
CA SER A 49 -12.46 1.36 0.97
C SER A 49 -14.01 1.41 0.90
N ARG A 50 -14.61 0.70 -0.06
CA ARG A 50 -16.07 0.62 -0.24
C ARG A 50 -16.73 -0.45 0.62
N TYR A 51 -15.96 -1.31 1.27
CA TYR A 51 -16.50 -2.36 2.15
C TYR A 51 -17.32 -1.75 3.28
N PRO A 52 -18.47 -2.34 3.66
CA PRO A 52 -19.39 -1.73 4.63
C PRO A 52 -18.73 -1.28 5.93
N LYS A 53 -17.83 -2.11 6.48
CA LYS A 53 -17.09 -1.81 7.72
C LYS A 53 -16.19 -0.60 7.60
N LEU A 54 -15.51 -0.42 6.45
CA LEU A 54 -14.60 0.69 6.21
C LEU A 54 -15.36 1.95 5.80
N LYS A 55 -16.36 1.83 4.92
CA LYS A 55 -17.22 2.94 4.50
C LYS A 55 -17.92 3.61 5.69
N ALA A 56 -18.25 2.85 6.73
CA ALA A 56 -18.85 3.37 7.96
C ALA A 56 -17.92 4.28 8.79
N ILE A 57 -16.59 4.13 8.66
CA ILE A 57 -15.60 4.84 9.49
C ILE A 57 -14.63 5.71 8.68
N LEU A 58 -14.53 5.51 7.37
CA LEU A 58 -13.64 6.25 6.47
C LEU A 58 -14.44 7.12 5.49
N PRO A 59 -14.44 8.44 5.68
CA PRO A 59 -15.04 9.35 4.72
C PRO A 59 -14.38 9.25 3.34
N ALA A 60 -15.19 9.20 2.28
CA ALA A 60 -14.73 9.04 0.90
C ALA A 60 -13.71 10.11 0.46
N HIS A 61 -13.83 11.35 0.95
CA HIS A 61 -12.90 12.43 0.62
C HIS A 61 -11.47 12.17 1.14
N ARG A 62 -11.31 11.46 2.28
CA ARG A 62 -9.99 11.12 2.82
C ARG A 62 -9.30 10.08 1.95
N ILE A 63 -10.05 9.07 1.50
CA ILE A 63 -9.57 8.06 0.54
C ILE A 63 -9.17 8.73 -0.78
N GLY A 64 -10.05 9.58 -1.33
CA GLY A 64 -9.74 10.33 -2.57
C GLY A 64 -8.48 11.18 -2.45
N THR A 65 -8.28 11.85 -1.31
CA THR A 65 -7.07 12.64 -1.05
C THR A 65 -5.81 11.77 -1.02
N MET A 66 -5.88 10.59 -0.40
CA MET A 66 -4.78 9.63 -0.36
C MET A 66 -4.45 9.10 -1.76
N VAL A 67 -5.46 8.63 -2.51
CA VAL A 67 -5.32 8.15 -3.89
C VAL A 67 -4.69 9.21 -4.80
N ASN A 68 -5.18 10.45 -4.76
CA ASN A 68 -4.63 11.56 -5.54
C ASN A 68 -3.17 11.86 -5.18
N SER A 69 -2.78 11.64 -3.92
CA SER A 69 -1.39 11.80 -3.49
C SER A 69 -0.51 10.66 -4.00
N MET A 70 -1.03 9.42 -3.97
CA MET A 70 -0.32 8.24 -4.45
C MET A 70 -0.13 8.27 -5.97
N GLN A 71 -1.08 8.80 -6.72
CA GLN A 71 -0.96 8.99 -8.18
C GLN A 71 0.19 9.94 -8.59
N ARG A 72 0.69 10.76 -7.66
CA ARG A 72 1.86 11.62 -7.86
C ARG A 72 3.17 11.00 -7.37
N ALA A 73 3.13 9.78 -6.85
CA ALA A 73 4.31 9.02 -6.43
C ALA A 73 4.88 8.21 -7.61
N LEU A 74 5.82 7.30 -7.34
CA LEU A 74 6.31 6.37 -8.34
C LEU A 74 5.25 5.30 -8.61
N VAL A 75 4.49 5.45 -9.69
CA VAL A 75 3.43 4.51 -10.10
C VAL A 75 3.96 3.52 -11.12
N LEU A 76 3.91 2.24 -10.79
CA LEU A 76 4.17 1.14 -11.72
C LEU A 76 2.92 0.93 -12.59
N PRO A 77 3.01 1.14 -13.92
CA PRO A 77 1.85 1.05 -14.81
C PRO A 77 1.44 -0.40 -15.13
N MET A 78 2.36 -1.34 -14.93
CA MET A 78 2.14 -2.76 -15.18
C MET A 78 3.03 -3.59 -14.26
N LEU A 79 2.47 -4.63 -13.67
CA LEU A 79 3.20 -5.61 -12.86
C LEU A 79 3.53 -6.85 -13.70
N GLN A 80 4.79 -7.30 -13.61
CA GLN A 80 5.23 -8.52 -14.25
C GLN A 80 4.96 -9.74 -13.36
N PRO A 81 4.81 -10.94 -13.92
CA PRO A 81 4.76 -12.17 -13.13
C PRO A 81 5.94 -12.28 -12.17
N LEU A 82 5.70 -12.89 -11.00
CA LEU A 82 6.77 -13.19 -10.06
C LEU A 82 7.75 -14.22 -10.66
N PRO A 83 9.03 -14.20 -10.24
CA PRO A 83 9.96 -15.27 -10.56
C PRO A 83 9.44 -16.63 -10.11
N GLU A 84 9.90 -17.70 -10.77
CA GLU A 84 9.54 -19.06 -10.41
C GLU A 84 9.90 -19.38 -8.96
N GLY A 85 8.98 -20.03 -8.25
CA GLY A 85 9.13 -20.37 -6.82
C GLY A 85 8.86 -19.23 -5.84
N VAL A 86 8.60 -18.00 -6.32
CA VAL A 86 8.18 -16.88 -5.46
C VAL A 86 6.66 -16.74 -5.48
N GLN A 87 6.04 -16.86 -4.32
CA GLN A 87 4.58 -16.70 -4.14
C GLN A 87 4.30 -15.96 -2.84
N ALA A 88 3.21 -15.18 -2.83
CA ALA A 88 2.64 -14.66 -1.61
C ALA A 88 1.85 -15.77 -0.89
N THR A 89 1.88 -15.77 0.44
CA THR A 89 1.09 -16.63 1.32
C THR A 89 -0.39 -16.33 1.15
N ASP A 90 -0.78 -15.06 1.07
CA ASP A 90 -2.10 -14.62 0.59
C ASP A 90 -2.02 -14.25 -0.91
N PRO A 91 -2.72 -14.97 -1.81
CA PRO A 91 -2.78 -14.65 -3.22
C PRO A 91 -3.25 -13.21 -3.51
N ASN A 92 -4.04 -12.60 -2.63
CA ASN A 92 -4.47 -11.20 -2.78
C ASN A 92 -3.32 -10.20 -2.63
N ASP A 93 -2.22 -10.59 -2.01
CA ASP A 93 -1.05 -9.75 -1.77
C ASP A 93 0.07 -9.98 -2.82
N THR A 94 -0.16 -10.85 -3.80
CA THR A 94 0.77 -11.13 -4.90
C THR A 94 1.29 -9.84 -5.57
N PHE A 95 0.41 -8.86 -5.77
CA PHE A 95 0.76 -7.59 -6.41
C PHE A 95 1.82 -6.79 -5.62
N LEU A 96 1.84 -6.89 -4.29
CA LEU A 96 2.83 -6.21 -3.45
C LEU A 96 4.23 -6.81 -3.66
N LEU A 97 4.33 -8.13 -3.82
CA LEU A 97 5.61 -8.79 -4.16
C LEU A 97 6.04 -8.41 -5.58
N GLN A 98 5.11 -8.36 -6.54
CA GLN A 98 5.41 -7.95 -7.91
C GLN A 98 5.95 -6.51 -7.94
N MET A 99 5.34 -5.61 -7.15
CA MET A 99 5.83 -4.25 -6.97
C MET A 99 7.24 -4.21 -6.37
N ALA A 100 7.52 -5.05 -5.37
CA ALA A 100 8.83 -5.11 -4.71
C ALA A 100 9.93 -5.53 -5.70
N VAL A 101 9.66 -6.56 -6.51
CA VAL A 101 10.58 -7.04 -7.56
C VAL A 101 10.76 -5.98 -8.65
N ALA A 102 9.66 -5.40 -9.17
CA ALA A 102 9.70 -4.48 -10.31
C ALA A 102 10.39 -3.15 -9.99
N SER A 103 10.32 -2.69 -8.74
CA SER A 103 10.89 -1.40 -8.31
C SER A 103 12.24 -1.49 -7.60
N ALA A 104 12.70 -2.71 -7.30
CA ALA A 104 13.78 -2.98 -6.36
C ALA A 104 13.59 -2.15 -5.07
N ALA A 105 12.40 -2.25 -4.46
CA ALA A 105 12.07 -1.50 -3.26
C ALA A 105 12.99 -1.90 -2.10
N ASP A 106 13.43 -0.91 -1.32
CA ASP A 106 14.26 -1.15 -0.13
C ASP A 106 13.44 -1.79 0.99
N TYR A 107 12.16 -1.43 1.08
CA TYR A 107 11.24 -1.91 2.11
C TYR A 107 9.83 -2.14 1.55
N LEU A 108 9.22 -3.22 2.01
CA LEU A 108 7.78 -3.46 1.96
C LEU A 108 7.25 -3.44 3.40
N VAL A 109 6.44 -2.45 3.74
CA VAL A 109 5.87 -2.28 5.08
C VAL A 109 4.46 -2.84 5.10
N THR A 110 4.23 -3.87 5.91
CA THR A 110 2.92 -4.49 6.12
C THR A 110 2.41 -4.29 7.56
N GLY A 111 1.09 -4.21 7.70
CA GLY A 111 0.40 -4.20 8.99
C GLY A 111 0.05 -5.60 9.51
N ASP A 112 0.23 -6.65 8.71
CA ASP A 112 -0.02 -8.02 9.15
C ASP A 112 1.08 -8.47 10.13
N ARG A 113 0.66 -9.01 11.28
CA ARG A 113 1.56 -9.56 12.31
C ARG A 113 1.88 -11.03 12.08
N ARG A 114 1.32 -11.65 11.04
CA ARG A 114 1.76 -12.97 10.60
C ARG A 114 3.21 -12.85 10.13
N ALA A 115 4.10 -13.13 11.06
CA ALA A 115 5.53 -13.13 10.86
C ALA A 115 5.88 -14.21 9.83
N GLY A 116 5.99 -13.84 8.56
CA GLY A 116 6.39 -14.78 7.52
C GLY A 116 6.19 -14.31 6.09
N LEU A 117 6.32 -13.01 5.81
CA LEU A 117 5.94 -12.39 4.54
C LEU A 117 4.45 -12.57 4.20
N LEU A 118 3.95 -11.68 3.34
CA LEU A 118 2.62 -11.74 2.73
C LEU A 118 2.24 -13.16 2.34
#